data_AF-A0A953XUS9-F1
#
_entry.id   AF-A0A953XUS9-F1
#
_cell.length_a   1.000
_cell.length_b   1.000
_cell.length_c   1.000
_cell.angle_alpha   90.00
_cell.angle_beta   90.00
_cell.angle_gamma   90.00
#
_symmetry.space_group_name_H-M   'P 1'
#
loop_
_entity.id
_entity.type
_entity.pdbx_description
1 polymer ?
#
loop_
_entity_poly.entity_id
_entity_poly.type
_entity_poly.pdbx_seq_one_letter_code
_entity_poly.pdbx_strand_id
1 'polypeptide(L)'
;MVKPAMLVAMAAILLAFSACSNVEVPNLEEDVREEQIIPQGWQPLPLRVGLAPVRVALELDEKRYNVEDTQRWVLSPDEDRLNGGDGIHNQLLQLFRKYRMFEAVESIEGATPDSTREELQAAALRQGLDVVLMPTMKRQDVGYVDSNGAYGWNMFVWWMVSPIFSWWIADEDFDVNLHVDLRMYPTTRDIELASHRLQPPETVVRSLDDWDEGWNLFGIFSTPGHFDEDNWTRIGNLLMPIAENEAKKDALRYVTTDLAKESQSDSFLEGIRRRVALVVGVDGTGTPPLPLTRYAQQDAEAIAAQLLDAENDSIPEGALRSVIGPRATRRAVLSAASDLSNLARYNDDVYLVFSGVGTLDSNLKPAMVLAQPAGSKTIEMVTLEETVGALLKNRPRTITLVLDTSFVAPEDKRCVVDEATLAKLTEKNLKGSLFDALIKRCEDAGTRCIILSATDAKPGEAPMQAMEIEDLNHGLFTSYALEALNGEADVNRDHLVSYTEFQKYVNEKVTRIAQLEGKTQTGWFYASPDRKGFTLPSWRR
;
A
#
# COMPACT_ATOMS: atom_id res chain seq x y z
N MET A 1 -7.96 66.98 -41.77
CA MET A 1 -9.05 66.83 -40.79
C MET A 1 -9.60 65.42 -40.93
N VAL A 2 -9.21 64.51 -40.04
CA VAL A 2 -9.86 63.20 -39.94
C VAL A 2 -11.31 63.47 -39.50
N LYS A 3 -12.30 62.98 -40.25
CA LYS A 3 -13.71 63.17 -39.90
C LYS A 3 -13.97 62.54 -38.52
N PRO A 4 -14.79 63.15 -37.64
CA PRO A 4 -15.08 62.59 -36.31
C PRO A 4 -15.58 61.14 -36.37
N ALA A 5 -16.32 60.76 -37.42
CA ALA A 5 -16.73 59.37 -37.67
C ALA A 5 -15.57 58.37 -37.86
N MET A 6 -14.46 58.79 -38.48
CA MET A 6 -13.28 57.95 -38.70
C MET A 6 -12.46 57.78 -37.42
N LEU A 7 -12.46 58.79 -36.54
CA LEU A 7 -11.81 58.72 -35.23
C LEU A 7 -12.60 57.79 -34.28
N VAL A 8 -13.93 57.83 -34.33
CA VAL A 8 -14.82 56.90 -33.61
C VAL A 8 -14.65 55.47 -34.13
N ALA A 9 -14.58 55.26 -35.45
CA ALA A 9 -14.35 53.95 -36.02
C ALA A 9 -12.96 53.37 -35.65
N MET A 10 -11.90 54.18 -35.68
CA MET A 10 -10.57 53.72 -35.24
C MET A 10 -10.52 53.41 -33.74
N ALA A 11 -11.19 54.20 -32.90
CA ALA A 11 -11.29 53.92 -31.46
C ALA A 11 -12.12 52.67 -31.18
N ALA A 12 -13.22 52.45 -31.92
CA ALA A 12 -14.04 51.25 -31.81
C ALA A 12 -13.29 49.98 -32.25
N ILE A 13 -12.47 50.08 -33.31
CA ILE A 13 -11.60 48.97 -33.74
C ILE A 13 -10.54 48.65 -32.67
N LEU A 14 -9.90 49.66 -32.09
CA LEU A 14 -8.92 49.46 -31.00
C LEU A 14 -9.54 48.84 -29.74
N LEU A 15 -10.78 49.23 -29.40
CA LEU A 15 -11.53 48.67 -28.28
C LEU A 15 -12.04 47.23 -28.56
N ALA A 16 -12.42 46.92 -29.80
CA ALA A 16 -12.79 45.57 -30.21
C ALA A 16 -11.60 44.61 -30.08
N PHE A 17 -10.39 45.03 -30.50
CA PHE A 17 -9.18 44.23 -30.30
C PHE A 17 -8.75 44.05 -28.84
N SER A 18 -9.17 44.94 -27.93
CA SER A 18 -8.95 44.78 -26.48
C SER A 18 -10.00 43.92 -25.78
N ALA A 19 -11.07 43.55 -26.49
CA ALA A 19 -12.18 42.73 -25.97
C ALA A 19 -12.20 41.32 -26.59
N CYS A 20 -11.16 40.95 -27.35
CA CYS A 20 -10.95 39.58 -27.82
C CYS A 20 -10.83 38.60 -26.66
N SER A 21 -11.23 37.36 -26.90
CA SER A 21 -10.99 36.29 -25.95
C SER A 21 -9.49 36.19 -25.67
N ASN A 22 -9.15 36.03 -24.39
CA ASN A 22 -7.78 35.80 -23.96
C ASN A 22 -7.77 34.54 -23.09
N VAL A 23 -8.01 33.41 -23.73
CA VAL A 23 -7.87 32.11 -23.08
C VAL A 23 -6.39 31.77 -22.98
N GLU A 24 -5.78 32.19 -21.87
CA GLU A 24 -4.38 31.89 -21.60
C GLU A 24 -4.17 30.38 -21.43
N VAL A 25 -3.13 29.86 -22.09
CA VAL A 25 -2.70 28.48 -21.90
C VAL A 25 -2.15 28.35 -20.48
N PRO A 26 -2.74 27.49 -19.63
CA PRO A 26 -2.33 27.38 -18.24
C PRO A 26 -0.89 26.89 -18.13
N ASN A 27 -0.13 27.49 -17.21
CA ASN A 27 1.26 27.14 -16.95
C ASN A 27 1.45 26.65 -15.52
N LEU A 28 1.27 25.35 -15.33
CA LEU A 28 1.38 24.70 -14.03
C LEU A 28 2.69 25.02 -13.28
N GLU A 29 3.83 25.12 -13.98
CA GLU A 29 5.12 25.38 -13.32
C GLU A 29 5.19 26.78 -12.72
N GLU A 30 4.61 27.75 -13.43
CA GLU A 30 4.51 29.13 -12.99
C GLU A 30 3.54 29.24 -11.81
N ASP A 31 2.36 28.63 -11.92
CA ASP A 31 1.36 28.62 -10.85
C ASP A 31 1.90 27.98 -9.57
N VAL A 32 2.58 26.84 -9.66
CA VAL A 32 3.20 26.16 -8.52
C VAL A 32 4.23 27.05 -7.82
N ARG A 33 4.96 27.86 -8.58
CA ARG A 33 5.98 28.78 -8.07
C ARG A 33 5.35 30.03 -7.44
N GLU A 34 4.40 30.65 -8.12
CA GLU A 34 3.77 31.90 -7.69
C GLU A 34 2.89 31.70 -6.47
N GLU A 35 2.10 30.63 -6.46
CA GLU A 35 1.20 30.29 -5.36
C GLU A 35 1.89 29.52 -4.24
N GLN A 36 3.19 29.21 -4.38
CA GLN A 36 3.99 28.46 -3.40
C GLN A 36 3.34 27.13 -2.96
N ILE A 37 2.75 26.41 -3.92
CA ILE A 37 2.00 25.16 -3.67
C ILE A 37 2.87 24.10 -2.98
N ILE A 38 4.16 24.07 -3.33
CA ILE A 38 5.13 23.14 -2.76
C ILE A 38 5.97 23.89 -1.72
N PRO A 39 5.89 23.51 -0.44
CA PRO A 39 6.68 24.14 0.61
C PRO A 39 8.19 24.05 0.34
N GLN A 40 8.92 25.09 0.75
CA GLN A 40 10.39 25.06 0.68
C GLN A 40 10.94 23.90 1.52
N GLY A 41 11.83 23.10 0.91
CA GLY A 41 12.45 21.95 1.58
C GLY A 41 11.57 20.69 1.61
N TRP A 42 10.46 20.66 0.88
CA TRP A 42 9.58 19.50 0.74
C TRP A 42 10.36 18.19 0.58
N GLN A 43 10.01 17.20 1.41
CA GLN A 43 10.49 15.83 1.29
C GLN A 43 9.32 14.95 0.84
N PRO A 44 9.54 14.01 -0.09
CA PRO A 44 8.51 13.07 -0.51
C PRO A 44 7.96 12.31 0.70
N LEU A 45 6.65 12.06 0.70
CA LEU A 45 6.05 11.18 1.70
C LEU A 45 6.66 9.78 1.56
N PRO A 46 6.97 9.06 2.67
CA PRO A 46 7.60 7.75 2.66
C PRO A 46 6.64 6.62 2.23
N LEU A 47 5.87 6.87 1.17
CA LEU A 47 4.86 6.00 0.59
C LEU A 47 5.23 5.65 -0.85
N ARG A 48 5.00 4.38 -1.19
CA ARG A 48 5.05 3.83 -2.53
C ARG A 48 3.61 3.65 -2.98
N VAL A 49 3.20 4.47 -3.93
CA VAL A 49 1.81 4.60 -4.35
C VAL A 49 1.58 3.90 -5.67
N GLY A 50 0.62 2.98 -5.70
CA GLY A 50 0.08 2.42 -6.94
C GLY A 50 -1.07 3.28 -7.44
N LEU A 51 -0.90 3.95 -8.57
CA LEU A 51 -1.97 4.70 -9.22
C LEU A 51 -2.81 3.75 -10.09
N ALA A 52 -4.03 3.48 -9.65
CA ALA A 52 -5.00 2.68 -10.40
C ALA A 52 -5.50 3.45 -11.64
N PRO A 53 -5.96 2.76 -12.69
CA PRO A 53 -6.64 3.38 -13.82
C PRO A 53 -7.82 4.25 -13.37
N VAL A 54 -8.03 5.37 -14.07
CA VAL A 54 -9.13 6.30 -13.82
C VAL A 54 -10.44 5.63 -14.20
N ARG A 55 -11.41 5.70 -13.28
CA ARG A 55 -12.79 5.24 -13.51
C ARG A 55 -13.73 6.39 -13.77
N VAL A 56 -14.85 6.09 -14.42
CA VAL A 56 -15.94 7.06 -14.65
C VAL A 56 -17.13 6.72 -13.76
N ALA A 57 -17.58 7.71 -13.00
CA ALA A 57 -18.82 7.64 -12.23
C ALA A 57 -19.45 9.05 -12.18
N LEU A 58 -19.84 9.54 -13.37
CA LEU A 58 -20.36 10.90 -13.57
C LEU A 58 -21.60 11.17 -12.70
N GLU A 59 -21.62 12.34 -12.08
CA GLU A 59 -22.74 12.85 -11.29
C GLU A 59 -23.84 13.43 -12.19
N LEU A 60 -23.48 13.86 -13.40
CA LEU A 60 -24.40 14.36 -14.42
C LEU A 60 -24.66 13.28 -15.48
N ASP A 61 -25.94 13.08 -15.81
CA ASP A 61 -26.38 12.14 -16.86
C ASP A 61 -26.35 12.83 -18.23
N GLU A 62 -25.49 12.34 -19.11
CA GLU A 62 -25.36 12.84 -20.49
C GLU A 62 -26.72 12.90 -21.21
N LYS A 63 -27.62 11.93 -21.00
CA LYS A 63 -28.92 11.87 -21.70
C LYS A 63 -29.87 12.96 -21.27
N ARG A 64 -29.64 13.53 -20.08
CA ARG A 64 -30.45 14.59 -19.50
C ARG A 64 -29.90 15.96 -19.83
N TYR A 65 -28.58 16.09 -19.95
CA TYR A 65 -27.91 17.38 -20.11
C TYR A 65 -27.48 17.65 -21.55
N ASN A 66 -27.19 16.64 -22.36
CA ASN A 66 -26.82 16.82 -23.77
C ASN A 66 -28.09 16.82 -24.64
N VAL A 67 -29.00 17.73 -24.32
CA VAL A 67 -30.24 18.00 -25.06
C VAL A 67 -30.35 19.51 -25.30
N GLU A 68 -31.08 19.89 -26.35
CA GLU A 68 -31.39 21.30 -26.62
C GLU A 68 -32.00 21.95 -25.35
N ASP A 69 -31.57 23.18 -25.03
CA ASP A 69 -32.03 24.04 -23.91
C ASP A 69 -31.43 23.88 -22.50
N THR A 70 -30.45 23.00 -22.27
CA THR A 70 -29.85 22.81 -20.91
C THR A 70 -28.74 23.80 -20.57
N GLN A 71 -28.27 24.58 -21.54
CA GLN A 71 -27.12 25.50 -21.43
C GLN A 71 -25.85 24.83 -20.88
N ARG A 72 -25.76 23.49 -20.90
CA ARG A 72 -24.66 22.74 -20.31
C ARG A 72 -24.46 21.45 -21.08
N TRP A 73 -23.19 21.09 -21.27
CA TRP A 73 -22.80 19.92 -22.02
C TRP A 73 -21.84 19.05 -21.22
N VAL A 74 -22.25 17.80 -21.00
CA VAL A 74 -21.43 16.77 -20.35
C VAL A 74 -20.49 16.19 -21.37
N LEU A 75 -19.19 16.32 -21.09
CA LEU A 75 -18.11 15.82 -21.94
C LEU A 75 -17.71 14.44 -21.42
N SER A 76 -18.44 13.41 -21.84
CA SER A 76 -18.13 12.01 -21.51
C SER A 76 -16.74 11.65 -22.04
N PRO A 77 -15.73 11.42 -21.18
CA PRO A 77 -14.38 11.14 -21.65
C PRO A 77 -14.28 9.72 -22.22
N ASP A 78 -13.55 9.56 -23.31
CA ASP A 78 -13.18 8.25 -23.82
C ASP A 78 -12.04 7.62 -23.02
N GLU A 79 -11.77 6.34 -23.27
CA GLU A 79 -10.73 5.60 -22.55
C GLU A 79 -9.33 6.20 -22.77
N ASP A 80 -9.06 6.77 -23.96
CA ASP A 80 -7.77 7.39 -24.28
C ASP A 80 -7.55 8.69 -23.48
N ARG A 81 -8.58 9.51 -23.28
CA ARG A 81 -8.50 10.71 -22.43
C ARG A 81 -8.38 10.39 -20.94
N LEU A 82 -8.82 9.22 -20.50
CA LEU A 82 -8.69 8.79 -19.11
C LEU A 82 -7.35 8.10 -18.84
N ASN A 83 -7.05 7.05 -19.59
CA ASN A 83 -5.99 6.08 -19.32
C ASN A 83 -4.99 5.93 -20.48
N GLY A 84 -5.14 6.69 -21.57
CA GLY A 84 -4.18 6.74 -22.68
C GLY A 84 -2.89 7.49 -22.34
N GLY A 85 -2.02 7.63 -23.35
CA GLY A 85 -0.67 8.21 -23.18
C GLY A 85 -0.67 9.65 -22.65
N ASP A 86 -1.64 10.46 -23.02
CA ASP A 86 -1.81 11.85 -22.54
C ASP A 86 -3.03 12.01 -21.62
N GLY A 87 -3.64 10.89 -21.21
CA GLY A 87 -4.84 10.88 -20.38
C GLY A 87 -4.59 11.27 -18.92
N ILE A 88 -5.66 11.54 -18.19
CA ILE A 88 -5.63 12.02 -16.80
C ILE A 88 -4.78 11.12 -15.89
N HIS A 89 -4.83 9.79 -16.09
CA HIS A 89 -4.00 8.83 -15.36
C HIS A 89 -2.50 9.14 -15.50
N ASN A 90 -1.99 9.23 -16.73
CA ASN A 90 -0.58 9.51 -16.96
C ASN A 90 -0.23 10.95 -16.53
N GLN A 91 -1.13 11.91 -16.73
CA GLN A 91 -0.91 13.28 -16.26
C GLN A 91 -0.70 13.32 -14.73
N LEU A 92 -1.54 12.65 -13.94
CA LEU A 92 -1.37 12.54 -12.48
C LEU A 92 -0.08 11.79 -12.11
N LEU A 93 0.23 10.71 -12.83
CA LEU A 93 1.46 9.94 -12.60
C LEU A 93 2.71 10.81 -12.81
N GLN A 94 2.78 11.53 -13.93
CA GLN A 94 3.91 12.43 -14.24
C GLN A 94 3.96 13.60 -13.27
N LEU A 95 2.82 14.16 -12.88
CA LEU A 95 2.71 15.22 -11.88
C LEU A 95 3.38 14.80 -10.57
N PHE A 96 2.94 13.68 -9.99
CA PHE A 96 3.46 13.21 -8.71
C PHE A 96 4.95 12.82 -8.76
N ARG A 97 5.42 12.29 -9.90
CA ARG A 97 6.85 12.01 -10.14
C ARG A 97 7.69 13.27 -10.23
N LYS A 98 7.27 14.21 -11.08
CA LYS A 98 8.00 15.46 -11.37
C LYS A 98 8.24 16.25 -10.09
N TYR A 99 7.21 16.38 -9.26
CA TYR A 99 7.29 17.14 -8.02
C TYR A 99 7.71 16.30 -6.79
N ARG A 100 8.02 15.01 -6.98
CA ARG A 100 8.45 14.09 -5.92
C ARG A 100 7.51 14.12 -4.71
N MET A 101 6.23 13.87 -4.97
CA MET A 101 5.19 13.86 -3.94
C MET A 101 5.31 12.63 -3.02
N PHE A 102 5.80 11.51 -3.56
CA PHE A 102 5.92 10.22 -2.87
C PHE A 102 7.33 9.64 -3.03
N GLU A 103 7.71 8.68 -2.16
CA GLU A 103 8.96 7.91 -2.27
C GLU A 103 9.02 7.22 -3.64
N ALA A 104 7.89 6.62 -4.06
CA ALA A 104 7.67 6.11 -5.39
C ALA A 104 6.19 6.25 -5.78
N VAL A 105 5.93 6.41 -7.07
CA VAL A 105 4.58 6.33 -7.64
C VAL A 105 4.64 5.64 -8.98
N GLU A 106 3.84 4.59 -9.13
CA GLU A 106 3.86 3.67 -10.25
C GLU A 106 2.45 3.29 -10.67
N SER A 107 2.27 2.96 -11.95
CA SER A 107 1.03 2.38 -12.44
C SER A 107 0.94 0.92 -11.98
N ILE A 108 -0.25 0.48 -11.58
CA ILE A 108 -0.43 -0.91 -11.16
C ILE A 108 -0.42 -1.81 -12.40
N GLU A 109 0.65 -2.60 -12.56
CA GLU A 109 0.77 -3.56 -13.67
C GLU A 109 -0.44 -4.53 -13.73
N GLY A 110 -1.02 -4.65 -14.94
CA GLY A 110 -2.16 -5.52 -15.21
C GLY A 110 -3.51 -5.00 -14.71
N ALA A 111 -3.56 -3.80 -14.12
CA ALA A 111 -4.82 -3.17 -13.73
C ALA A 111 -5.61 -2.65 -14.93
N THR A 112 -6.93 -2.78 -14.87
CA THR A 112 -7.88 -2.21 -15.82
C THR A 112 -8.88 -1.31 -15.08
N PRO A 113 -9.62 -0.43 -15.76
CA PRO A 113 -10.68 0.38 -15.13
C PRO A 113 -11.71 -0.47 -14.38
N ASP A 114 -12.00 -1.68 -14.89
CA ASP A 114 -12.97 -2.61 -14.33
C ASP A 114 -12.44 -3.50 -13.20
N SER A 115 -11.12 -3.51 -12.97
CA SER A 115 -10.50 -4.38 -11.95
C SER A 115 -11.14 -4.14 -10.58
N THR A 116 -11.37 -5.17 -9.78
CA THR A 116 -11.91 -4.94 -8.44
C THR A 116 -10.86 -4.27 -7.54
N ARG A 117 -11.29 -3.66 -6.43
CA ARG A 117 -10.36 -3.06 -5.48
C ARG A 117 -9.40 -4.11 -4.90
N GLU A 118 -9.91 -5.32 -4.62
CA GLU A 118 -9.11 -6.44 -4.11
C GLU A 118 -8.03 -6.87 -5.11
N GLU A 119 -8.36 -6.92 -6.41
CA GLU A 119 -7.40 -7.19 -7.48
C GLU A 119 -6.30 -6.13 -7.54
N LEU A 120 -6.67 -4.85 -7.43
CA LEU A 120 -5.73 -3.72 -7.40
C LEU A 120 -4.81 -3.79 -6.18
N GLN A 121 -5.36 -4.05 -4.99
CA GLN A 121 -4.59 -4.19 -3.76
C GLN A 121 -3.61 -5.36 -3.84
N ALA A 122 -4.05 -6.52 -4.35
CA ALA A 122 -3.19 -7.69 -4.54
C ALA A 122 -2.08 -7.45 -5.56
N ALA A 123 -2.38 -6.79 -6.69
CA ALA A 123 -1.39 -6.44 -7.70
C ALA A 123 -0.36 -5.43 -7.17
N ALA A 124 -0.82 -4.39 -6.48
CA ALA A 124 0.04 -3.39 -5.84
C ALA A 124 0.93 -4.01 -4.75
N LEU A 125 0.39 -4.92 -3.93
CA LEU A 125 1.18 -5.65 -2.92
C LEU A 125 2.30 -6.46 -3.57
N ARG A 126 2.03 -7.16 -4.70
CA ARG A 126 3.06 -7.92 -5.43
C ARG A 126 4.17 -7.04 -6.00
N GLN A 127 3.86 -5.80 -6.35
CA GLN A 127 4.83 -4.79 -6.80
C GLN A 127 5.58 -4.13 -5.62
N GLY A 128 5.21 -4.42 -4.37
CA GLY A 128 5.83 -3.83 -3.18
C GLY A 128 5.40 -2.39 -2.93
N LEU A 129 4.21 -2.02 -3.40
CA LEU A 129 3.56 -0.74 -3.12
C LEU A 129 2.85 -0.81 -1.76
N ASP A 130 2.63 0.34 -1.13
CA ASP A 130 2.03 0.42 0.21
C ASP A 130 0.54 0.68 0.14
N VAL A 131 0.15 1.55 -0.79
CA VAL A 131 -1.22 2.04 -0.96
C VAL A 131 -1.61 2.05 -2.44
N VAL A 132 -2.90 1.89 -2.68
CA VAL A 132 -3.54 2.10 -3.98
C VAL A 132 -4.25 3.45 -3.94
N LEU A 133 -3.89 4.34 -4.87
CA LEU A 133 -4.60 5.58 -5.12
C LEU A 133 -5.55 5.37 -6.31
N MET A 134 -6.85 5.50 -6.06
CA MET A 134 -7.91 5.27 -7.03
C MET A 134 -8.56 6.59 -7.45
N PRO A 135 -8.22 7.12 -8.63
CA PRO A 135 -8.91 8.28 -9.21
C PRO A 135 -10.25 7.88 -9.83
N THR A 136 -11.32 8.60 -9.50
CA THR A 136 -12.65 8.45 -10.10
C THR A 136 -13.15 9.78 -10.63
N MET A 137 -13.39 9.86 -11.93
CA MET A 137 -14.02 10.99 -12.59
C MET A 137 -15.48 11.11 -12.16
N LYS A 138 -15.81 12.22 -11.51
CA LYS A 138 -17.16 12.52 -11.02
C LYS A 138 -17.87 13.56 -11.86
N ARG A 139 -17.13 14.48 -12.47
CA ARG A 139 -17.73 15.58 -13.23
C ARG A 139 -16.79 16.04 -14.32
N GLN A 140 -17.31 16.19 -15.53
CA GLN A 140 -16.59 16.74 -16.68
C GLN A 140 -17.61 17.40 -17.60
N ASP A 141 -17.75 18.71 -17.51
CA ASP A 141 -18.76 19.46 -18.26
C ASP A 141 -18.37 20.92 -18.45
N VAL A 142 -18.94 21.51 -19.49
CA VAL A 142 -18.91 22.95 -19.76
C VAL A 142 -20.33 23.50 -19.74
N GLY A 143 -20.49 24.71 -19.25
CA GLY A 143 -21.79 25.38 -19.17
C GLY A 143 -21.71 26.82 -19.62
N TYR A 144 -22.74 27.27 -20.32
CA TYR A 144 -22.99 28.69 -20.54
C TYR A 144 -23.52 29.30 -19.23
N VAL A 145 -22.92 30.41 -18.80
CA VAL A 145 -23.27 31.11 -17.57
C VAL A 145 -24.24 32.25 -17.88
N ASP A 146 -23.79 33.27 -18.59
CA ASP A 146 -24.59 34.41 -19.03
C ASP A 146 -23.83 35.25 -20.07
N SER A 147 -24.49 36.23 -20.66
CA SER A 147 -23.82 37.28 -21.44
C SER A 147 -23.28 38.33 -20.47
N ASN A 148 -22.00 38.68 -20.61
CA ASN A 148 -21.32 39.60 -19.70
C ASN A 148 -21.54 41.08 -20.09
N GLY A 149 -20.92 41.99 -19.35
CA GLY A 149 -21.04 43.44 -19.58
C GLY A 149 -20.57 43.92 -20.96
N ALA A 150 -19.80 43.10 -21.69
CA ALA A 150 -19.38 43.38 -23.05
C ALA A 150 -20.50 43.21 -24.07
N TYR A 151 -21.59 42.49 -23.76
CA TYR A 151 -22.72 42.29 -24.67
C TYR A 151 -23.34 43.61 -25.16
N GLY A 152 -23.55 44.56 -24.24
CA GLY A 152 -24.09 45.87 -24.60
C GLY A 152 -23.15 46.68 -25.51
N TRP A 153 -21.85 46.50 -25.35
CA TRP A 153 -20.84 47.05 -26.25
C TRP A 153 -20.81 46.31 -27.59
N ASN A 154 -20.93 44.98 -27.56
CA ASN A 154 -20.97 44.14 -28.73
C ASN A 154 -22.13 44.53 -29.65
N MET A 155 -23.31 44.73 -29.07
CA MET A 155 -24.50 45.25 -29.75
C MET A 155 -24.29 46.62 -30.41
N PHE A 156 -23.56 47.52 -29.73
CA PHE A 156 -23.21 48.82 -30.31
C PHE A 156 -22.27 48.67 -31.51
N VAL A 157 -21.24 47.84 -31.39
CA VAL A 157 -20.27 47.56 -32.47
C VAL A 157 -20.98 46.93 -33.68
N TRP A 158 -21.86 45.96 -33.43
CA TRP A 158 -22.65 45.28 -34.46
C TRP A 158 -23.52 46.27 -35.25
N TRP A 159 -24.23 47.17 -34.56
CA TRP A 159 -25.19 48.09 -35.20
C TRP A 159 -24.55 49.34 -35.81
N MET A 160 -23.51 49.90 -35.17
CA MET A 160 -22.97 51.22 -35.50
C MET A 160 -21.62 51.18 -36.23
N VAL A 161 -20.90 50.06 -36.19
CA VAL A 161 -19.54 49.95 -36.72
C VAL A 161 -19.46 48.87 -37.81
N SER A 162 -19.62 47.60 -37.44
CA SER A 162 -19.66 46.46 -38.37
C SER A 162 -20.08 45.19 -37.63
N PRO A 163 -21.02 44.39 -38.20
CA PRO A 163 -21.31 43.03 -37.73
C PRO A 163 -20.12 42.07 -37.76
N ILE A 164 -19.06 42.41 -38.50
CA ILE A 164 -17.87 41.56 -38.53
C ILE A 164 -17.10 41.74 -37.22
N PHE A 165 -16.87 42.99 -36.78
CA PHE A 165 -16.05 43.27 -35.59
C PHE A 165 -16.65 42.79 -34.26
N SER A 166 -17.96 42.57 -34.21
CA SER A 166 -18.64 41.99 -33.06
C SER A 166 -18.20 40.55 -32.76
N TRP A 167 -17.79 39.79 -33.78
CA TRP A 167 -17.40 38.38 -33.61
C TRP A 167 -16.08 38.17 -32.86
N TRP A 168 -15.32 39.25 -32.62
CA TRP A 168 -14.09 39.23 -31.83
C TRP A 168 -14.28 39.82 -30.44
N ILE A 169 -15.52 40.03 -30.00
CA ILE A 169 -15.81 40.54 -28.66
C ILE A 169 -16.24 39.33 -27.83
N ALA A 170 -15.52 39.08 -26.73
CA ALA A 170 -15.84 38.00 -25.82
C ALA A 170 -16.94 38.41 -24.85
N ASP A 171 -18.20 38.26 -25.26
CA ASP A 171 -19.38 38.67 -24.48
C ASP A 171 -20.15 37.53 -23.84
N GLU A 172 -19.75 36.27 -24.03
CA GLU A 172 -20.39 35.11 -23.42
C GLU A 172 -19.47 34.44 -22.39
N ASP A 173 -19.97 34.27 -21.15
CA ASP A 173 -19.22 33.64 -20.08
C ASP A 173 -19.55 32.14 -20.00
N PHE A 174 -18.50 31.31 -19.97
CA PHE A 174 -18.60 29.87 -19.86
C PHE A 174 -17.90 29.35 -18.61
N ASP A 175 -18.53 28.42 -17.92
CA ASP A 175 -17.90 27.62 -16.88
C ASP A 175 -17.35 26.29 -17.41
N VAL A 176 -16.30 25.81 -16.74
CA VAL A 176 -15.75 24.46 -16.96
C VAL A 176 -15.55 23.76 -15.62
N ASN A 177 -15.94 22.50 -15.56
CA ASN A 177 -15.89 21.69 -14.34
C ASN A 177 -15.19 20.37 -14.62
N LEU A 178 -14.15 20.07 -13.84
CA LEU A 178 -13.46 18.79 -13.81
C LEU A 178 -13.32 18.35 -12.35
N HIS A 179 -14.08 17.34 -11.93
CA HIS A 179 -14.01 16.80 -10.58
C HIS A 179 -13.51 15.37 -10.60
N VAL A 180 -12.44 15.10 -9.86
CA VAL A 180 -11.86 13.77 -9.70
C VAL A 180 -11.76 13.44 -8.22
N ASP A 181 -12.47 12.40 -7.77
CA ASP A 181 -12.31 11.86 -6.42
C ASP A 181 -11.04 11.00 -6.39
N LEU A 182 -10.08 11.37 -5.53
CA LEU A 182 -8.93 10.55 -5.19
C LEU A 182 -9.22 9.79 -3.90
N ARG A 183 -9.18 8.47 -3.94
CA ARG A 183 -9.35 7.63 -2.75
C ARG A 183 -8.14 6.75 -2.53
N MET A 184 -7.66 6.69 -1.29
CA MET A 184 -6.46 5.94 -0.92
C MET A 184 -6.82 4.74 -0.05
N TYR A 185 -6.38 3.56 -0.48
CA TYR A 185 -6.58 2.29 0.21
C TYR A 185 -5.22 1.65 0.52
N PRO A 186 -5.02 1.01 1.69
CA PRO A 186 -3.82 0.23 1.95
C PRO A 186 -3.83 -1.04 1.10
N THR A 187 -2.68 -1.64 0.85
CA THR A 187 -2.58 -2.88 0.06
C THR A 187 -3.02 -4.14 0.81
N THR A 188 -3.19 -4.07 2.13
CA THR A 188 -3.39 -5.25 2.99
C THR A 188 -4.69 -5.25 3.79
N ARG A 189 -5.41 -4.11 3.84
CA ARG A 189 -6.65 -3.98 4.61
C ARG A 189 -7.75 -3.37 3.75
N ASP A 190 -8.99 -3.76 4.02
CA ASP A 190 -10.16 -3.15 3.40
C ASP A 190 -10.66 -1.96 4.23
N ILE A 191 -9.90 -0.87 4.21
CA ILE A 191 -10.29 0.40 4.82
C ILE A 191 -9.91 1.56 3.90
N GLU A 192 -10.68 2.64 3.91
CA GLU A 192 -10.29 3.90 3.26
C GLU A 192 -9.39 4.69 4.22
N LEU A 193 -8.17 5.04 3.78
CA LEU A 193 -7.22 5.80 4.60
C LEU A 193 -7.47 7.29 4.50
N ALA A 194 -7.72 7.76 3.28
CA ALA A 194 -7.89 9.15 2.96
C ALA A 194 -8.69 9.28 1.65
N SER A 195 -9.45 10.36 1.53
CA SER A 195 -10.11 10.73 0.29
C SER A 195 -10.16 12.25 0.12
N HIS A 196 -10.05 12.68 -1.13
CA HIS A 196 -10.09 14.09 -1.49
C HIS A 196 -10.71 14.26 -2.86
N ARG A 197 -11.57 15.27 -3.00
CA ARG A 197 -12.17 15.62 -4.29
C ARG A 197 -11.36 16.75 -4.90
N LEU A 198 -10.67 16.45 -6.01
CA LEU A 198 -10.03 17.46 -6.84
C LEU A 198 -11.11 18.32 -7.47
N GLN A 199 -11.21 19.56 -7.02
CA GLN A 199 -12.12 20.55 -7.58
C GLN A 199 -11.53 21.95 -7.37
N PRO A 200 -11.71 22.88 -8.32
CA PRO A 200 -11.24 24.24 -8.14
C PRO A 200 -12.02 24.90 -6.97
N PRO A 201 -11.38 25.78 -6.19
CA PRO A 201 -12.02 26.45 -5.06
C PRO A 201 -13.17 27.39 -5.50
N GLU A 202 -13.05 27.93 -6.70
CA GLU A 202 -14.08 28.74 -7.37
C GLU A 202 -14.32 28.16 -8.77
N THR A 203 -15.55 28.28 -9.26
CA THR A 203 -15.89 27.83 -10.61
C THR A 203 -15.06 28.60 -11.63
N VAL A 204 -14.36 27.88 -12.49
CA VAL A 204 -13.53 28.49 -13.53
C VAL A 204 -14.45 29.02 -14.62
N VAL A 205 -14.55 30.35 -14.70
CA VAL A 205 -15.32 31.05 -15.73
C VAL A 205 -14.37 31.76 -16.70
N ARG A 206 -14.62 31.64 -18.00
CA ARG A 206 -13.89 32.35 -19.06
C ARG A 206 -14.88 32.93 -20.07
N SER A 207 -14.60 34.16 -20.48
CA SER A 207 -15.35 34.81 -21.55
C SER A 207 -14.78 34.37 -22.89
N LEU A 208 -15.64 33.89 -23.77
CA LEU A 208 -15.31 33.43 -25.11
C LEU A 208 -15.98 34.32 -26.15
N ASP A 209 -15.44 34.31 -27.37
CA ASP A 209 -16.01 35.01 -28.52
C ASP A 209 -16.58 34.03 -29.56
N ASP A 210 -17.32 34.56 -30.55
CA ASP A 210 -17.93 33.78 -31.63
C ASP A 210 -16.92 32.90 -32.41
N TRP A 211 -15.63 33.27 -32.44
CA TRP A 211 -14.61 32.44 -33.10
C TRP A 211 -14.22 31.24 -32.26
N ASP A 212 -14.23 31.34 -30.94
CA ASP A 212 -13.91 30.24 -30.02
C ASP A 212 -15.05 29.23 -29.92
N GLU A 213 -16.28 29.70 -29.87
CA GLU A 213 -17.48 28.88 -29.65
C GLU A 213 -17.95 28.16 -30.92
N GLY A 214 -17.67 28.74 -32.10
CA GLY A 214 -18.11 28.25 -33.39
C GLY A 214 -18.91 29.31 -34.13
N TRP A 215 -18.38 29.72 -35.29
CA TRP A 215 -18.87 30.90 -35.99
C TRP A 215 -20.33 30.76 -36.43
N ASN A 216 -21.18 31.67 -35.93
CA ASN A 216 -22.55 31.87 -36.40
C ASN A 216 -22.77 33.35 -36.74
N LEU A 217 -23.30 33.62 -37.93
CA LEU A 217 -23.58 34.98 -38.40
C LEU A 217 -24.47 35.80 -37.45
N PHE A 218 -25.35 35.14 -36.69
CA PHE A 218 -26.26 35.76 -35.71
C PHE A 218 -26.05 35.23 -34.28
N GLY A 219 -24.82 34.78 -33.95
CA GLY A 219 -24.44 34.26 -32.62
C GLY A 219 -24.92 35.14 -31.47
N ILE A 220 -24.58 36.44 -31.52
CA ILE A 220 -25.02 37.51 -30.59
C ILE A 220 -26.52 37.57 -30.23
N PHE A 221 -27.42 36.97 -31.03
CA PHE A 221 -28.87 36.92 -30.74
C PHE A 221 -29.39 35.55 -30.35
N SER A 222 -28.56 34.52 -30.46
CA SER A 222 -28.97 33.12 -30.42
C SER A 222 -28.07 32.24 -29.58
N THR A 223 -27.00 32.76 -28.96
CA THR A 223 -26.18 32.02 -27.98
C THR A 223 -26.94 31.81 -26.66
N PRO A 224 -26.90 30.62 -26.04
CA PRO A 224 -26.33 29.35 -26.53
C PRO A 224 -27.34 28.49 -27.31
N GLY A 225 -28.56 28.99 -27.58
CA GLY A 225 -29.66 28.22 -28.18
C GLY A 225 -29.42 27.69 -29.60
N HIS A 226 -28.38 28.15 -30.30
CA HIS A 226 -27.98 27.61 -31.61
C HIS A 226 -26.87 26.55 -31.54
N PHE A 227 -26.32 26.28 -30.35
CA PHE A 227 -25.20 25.36 -30.20
C PHE A 227 -25.62 23.92 -30.42
N ASP A 228 -24.81 23.23 -31.23
CA ASP A 228 -24.84 21.78 -31.37
C ASP A 228 -23.67 21.13 -30.62
N GLU A 229 -23.54 19.81 -30.78
CA GLU A 229 -22.46 19.02 -30.17
C GLU A 229 -21.06 19.51 -30.56
N ASP A 230 -20.87 20.00 -31.78
CA ASP A 230 -19.57 20.45 -32.27
C ASP A 230 -19.16 21.76 -31.57
N ASN A 231 -20.10 22.70 -31.39
CA ASN A 231 -19.87 23.92 -30.61
C ASN A 231 -19.44 23.60 -29.18
N TRP A 232 -20.21 22.78 -28.47
CA TRP A 232 -19.92 22.42 -27.09
C TRP A 232 -18.61 21.65 -26.93
N THR A 233 -18.31 20.75 -27.88
CA THR A 233 -17.04 20.01 -27.90
C THR A 233 -15.85 20.94 -28.11
N ARG A 234 -16.02 21.97 -28.94
CA ARG A 234 -14.99 22.97 -29.19
C ARG A 234 -14.68 23.81 -27.95
N ILE A 235 -15.73 24.34 -27.31
CA ILE A 235 -15.64 25.07 -26.04
C ILE A 235 -14.98 24.18 -24.97
N GLY A 236 -15.41 22.93 -24.89
CA GLY A 236 -14.83 21.90 -24.04
C GLY A 236 -13.33 21.76 -24.23
N ASN A 237 -12.87 21.57 -25.47
CA ASN A 237 -11.45 21.40 -25.76
C ASN A 237 -10.60 22.65 -25.45
N LEU A 238 -11.20 23.84 -25.52
CA LEU A 238 -10.54 25.11 -25.20
C LEU A 238 -10.40 25.31 -23.68
N LEU A 239 -11.46 25.02 -22.91
CA LEU A 239 -11.50 25.31 -21.47
C LEU A 239 -11.00 24.17 -20.58
N MET A 240 -11.11 22.90 -21.02
CA MET A 240 -10.73 21.74 -20.21
C MET A 240 -9.27 21.77 -19.71
N PRO A 241 -8.27 22.22 -20.50
CA PRO A 241 -6.90 22.34 -20.00
C PRO A 241 -6.77 23.23 -18.75
N ILE A 242 -7.62 24.25 -18.60
CA ILE A 242 -7.63 25.13 -17.43
C ILE A 242 -8.17 24.37 -16.21
N ALA A 243 -9.26 23.63 -16.36
CA ALA A 243 -9.82 22.80 -15.29
C ALA A 243 -8.85 21.66 -14.88
N GLU A 244 -8.16 21.04 -15.85
CA GLU A 244 -7.09 20.07 -15.58
C GLU A 244 -5.94 20.70 -14.80
N ASN A 245 -5.54 21.94 -15.12
CA ASN A 245 -4.50 22.64 -14.40
C ASN A 245 -4.88 22.93 -12.94
N GLU A 246 -6.12 23.39 -12.70
CA GLU A 246 -6.62 23.59 -11.34
C GLU A 246 -6.70 22.27 -10.56
N ALA A 247 -7.15 21.18 -11.19
CA ALA A 247 -7.15 19.86 -10.57
C ALA A 247 -5.73 19.38 -10.21
N LYS A 248 -4.72 19.65 -11.06
CA LYS A 248 -3.32 19.33 -10.78
C LYS A 248 -2.78 20.16 -9.61
N LYS A 249 -3.07 21.47 -9.58
CA LYS A 249 -2.73 22.35 -8.45
C LYS A 249 -3.33 21.83 -7.14
N ASP A 250 -4.60 21.47 -7.16
CA ASP A 250 -5.30 20.95 -5.99
C ASP A 250 -4.74 19.60 -5.53
N ALA A 251 -4.40 18.71 -6.47
CA ALA A 251 -3.76 17.43 -6.14
C ALA A 251 -2.41 17.61 -5.44
N LEU A 252 -1.62 18.60 -5.89
CA LEU A 252 -0.35 18.94 -5.23
C LEU A 252 -0.59 19.51 -3.83
N ARG A 253 -1.56 20.42 -3.66
CA ARG A 253 -1.91 20.98 -2.33
C ARG A 253 -2.37 19.88 -1.37
N TYR A 254 -3.29 19.02 -1.81
CA TYR A 254 -3.77 17.90 -1.02
C TYR A 254 -2.62 17.03 -0.50
N VAL A 255 -1.64 16.71 -1.35
CA VAL A 255 -0.49 15.92 -0.91
C VAL A 255 0.42 16.69 0.05
N THR A 256 0.70 17.97 -0.21
CA THR A 256 1.63 18.77 0.60
C THR A 256 1.03 19.25 1.92
N THR A 257 -0.30 19.29 2.06
CA THR A 257 -0.99 19.71 3.28
C THR A 257 -1.66 18.55 4.01
N ASP A 258 -2.74 18.05 3.45
CA ASP A 258 -3.71 17.22 4.18
C ASP A 258 -3.17 15.81 4.32
N LEU A 259 -2.76 15.20 3.21
CA LEU A 259 -2.18 13.86 3.22
C LEU A 259 -0.84 13.83 3.96
N ALA A 260 -0.01 14.87 3.85
CA ALA A 260 1.23 14.96 4.62
C ALA A 260 0.98 14.90 6.13
N LYS A 261 -0.06 15.60 6.61
CA LYS A 261 -0.48 15.58 8.01
C LYS A 261 -1.10 14.23 8.40
N GLU A 262 -2.01 13.71 7.58
CA GLU A 262 -2.69 12.43 7.82
C GLU A 262 -1.70 11.26 7.84
N SER A 263 -0.69 11.26 6.97
CA SER A 263 0.32 10.20 6.87
C SER A 263 1.15 9.99 8.15
N GLN A 264 1.18 10.99 9.03
CA GLN A 264 1.87 10.95 10.32
C GLN A 264 0.96 10.50 11.46
N SER A 265 -0.34 10.36 11.23
CA SER A 265 -1.30 9.93 12.25
C SER A 265 -1.15 8.44 12.56
N ASP A 266 -1.39 8.07 13.83
CA ASP A 266 -1.33 6.68 14.27
C ASP A 266 -2.35 5.80 13.53
N SER A 267 -3.53 6.34 13.19
CA SER A 267 -4.56 5.63 12.42
C SER A 267 -4.10 5.32 11.00
N PHE A 268 -3.43 6.27 10.34
CA PHE A 268 -2.90 6.06 8.99
C PHE A 268 -1.76 5.04 9.01
N LEU A 269 -0.82 5.19 9.95
CA LEU A 269 0.28 4.26 10.13
C LEU A 269 -0.21 2.85 10.49
N GLU A 270 -1.23 2.72 11.34
CA GLU A 270 -1.86 1.43 11.63
C GLU A 270 -2.55 0.87 10.39
N GLY A 271 -3.22 1.71 9.61
CA GLY A 271 -3.93 1.31 8.39
C GLY A 271 -3.01 0.79 7.27
N ILE A 272 -1.84 1.40 7.09
CA ILE A 272 -0.84 0.94 6.10
C ILE A 272 0.07 -0.18 6.64
N ARG A 273 -0.04 -0.56 7.91
CA ARG A 273 0.81 -1.59 8.50
C ARG A 273 0.58 -2.92 7.80
N ARG A 274 1.64 -3.45 7.21
CA ARG A 274 1.65 -4.78 6.61
C ARG A 274 2.17 -5.80 7.61
N ARG A 275 1.71 -7.03 7.41
CA ARG A 275 2.24 -8.20 8.06
C ARG A 275 2.71 -9.15 6.98
N VAL A 276 3.91 -9.67 7.15
CA VAL A 276 4.51 -10.61 6.20
C VAL A 276 5.02 -11.83 6.94
N ALA A 277 5.00 -13.00 6.31
CA ALA A 277 5.43 -14.23 6.96
C ALA A 277 6.35 -15.09 6.08
N LEU A 278 7.46 -15.52 6.65
CA LEU A 278 8.27 -16.63 6.15
C LEU A 278 7.98 -17.86 6.98
N VAL A 279 7.47 -18.91 6.33
CA VAL A 279 7.16 -20.19 6.97
C VAL A 279 8.11 -21.24 6.44
N VAL A 280 8.84 -21.90 7.33
CA VAL A 280 9.79 -22.96 7.01
C VAL A 280 9.42 -24.23 7.78
N GLY A 281 9.26 -25.34 7.08
CA GLY A 281 8.81 -26.60 7.65
C GLY A 281 9.52 -27.77 7.00
N VAL A 282 10.30 -28.52 7.77
CA VAL A 282 11.11 -29.63 7.23
C VAL A 282 11.09 -30.80 8.19
N ASP A 283 10.63 -31.94 7.69
CA ASP A 283 10.75 -33.19 8.44
C ASP A 283 12.17 -33.77 8.38
N GLY A 284 12.62 -34.26 9.53
CA GLY A 284 13.80 -35.11 9.65
C GLY A 284 13.55 -36.46 9.00
N THR A 285 14.52 -36.94 8.22
CA THR A 285 14.37 -38.12 7.36
C THR A 285 14.44 -39.45 8.12
N GLY A 286 14.87 -39.44 9.38
CA GLY A 286 15.19 -40.66 10.14
C GLY A 286 16.46 -41.40 9.66
N THR A 287 17.14 -40.88 8.65
CA THR A 287 18.43 -41.40 8.21
C THR A 287 19.55 -40.64 8.90
N PRO A 288 20.45 -41.30 9.65
CA PRO A 288 21.56 -40.62 10.33
C PRO A 288 22.34 -39.69 9.40
N PRO A 289 22.69 -38.47 9.85
CA PRO A 289 22.58 -38.00 11.24
C PRO A 289 21.21 -37.44 11.64
N LEU A 290 20.23 -37.39 10.75
CA LEU A 290 18.95 -36.75 11.03
C LEU A 290 18.00 -37.68 11.80
N PRO A 291 17.37 -37.20 12.89
CA PRO A 291 16.27 -37.91 13.53
C PRO A 291 15.04 -37.99 12.61
N LEU A 292 14.10 -38.85 12.95
CA LEU A 292 12.79 -38.91 12.29
C LEU A 292 11.82 -37.97 13.00
N THR A 293 11.37 -36.92 12.31
CA THR A 293 10.19 -36.14 12.74
C THR A 293 9.02 -36.46 11.82
N ARG A 294 7.80 -36.35 12.32
CA ARG A 294 6.59 -36.75 11.57
C ARG A 294 5.68 -35.59 11.23
N TYR A 295 5.69 -34.53 12.04
CA TYR A 295 4.68 -33.48 11.99
C TYR A 295 5.28 -32.09 11.78
N ALA A 296 6.59 -31.96 11.54
CA ALA A 296 7.21 -30.64 11.47
C ALA A 296 6.76 -29.85 10.23
N GLN A 297 6.67 -30.53 9.08
CA GLN A 297 6.08 -29.92 7.89
C GLN A 297 4.61 -29.51 8.15
N GLN A 298 3.82 -30.42 8.72
CA GLN A 298 2.39 -30.20 8.98
C GLN A 298 2.15 -29.06 9.98
N ASP A 299 2.97 -28.95 11.02
CA ASP A 299 2.94 -27.87 12.02
C ASP A 299 3.16 -26.51 11.36
N ALA A 300 4.17 -26.39 10.51
CA ALA A 300 4.48 -25.16 9.80
C ALA A 300 3.33 -24.76 8.86
N GLU A 301 2.76 -25.73 8.13
CA GLU A 301 1.59 -25.51 7.27
C GLU A 301 0.35 -25.08 8.07
N ALA A 302 0.11 -25.68 9.25
CA ALA A 302 -1.01 -25.33 10.11
C ALA A 302 -0.89 -23.91 10.68
N ILE A 303 0.31 -23.50 11.10
CA ILE A 303 0.56 -22.11 11.53
C ILE A 303 0.42 -21.15 10.34
N ALA A 304 0.86 -21.53 9.15
CA ALA A 304 0.67 -20.71 7.95
C ALA A 304 -0.83 -20.48 7.66
N ALA A 305 -1.63 -21.54 7.70
CA ALA A 305 -3.08 -21.45 7.54
C ALA A 305 -3.70 -20.54 8.61
N GLN A 306 -3.30 -20.70 9.87
CA GLN A 306 -3.76 -19.81 10.96
C GLN A 306 -3.43 -18.34 10.71
N LEU A 307 -2.25 -18.02 10.17
CA LEU A 307 -1.85 -16.64 9.86
C LEU A 307 -2.64 -16.04 8.69
N LEU A 308 -3.03 -16.86 7.71
CA LEU A 308 -3.86 -16.43 6.57
C LEU A 308 -5.32 -16.22 6.98
N ASP A 309 -5.86 -17.16 7.78
CA ASP A 309 -7.28 -17.26 8.10
C ASP A 309 -7.68 -16.49 9.37
N ALA A 310 -6.72 -15.88 10.08
CA ALA A 310 -7.01 -15.10 11.28
C ALA A 310 -8.06 -14.00 11.04
N GLU A 311 -9.02 -13.85 11.96
CA GLU A 311 -10.06 -12.83 11.85
C GLU A 311 -9.55 -11.43 12.24
N ASN A 312 -8.58 -11.36 13.14
CA ASN A 312 -7.82 -10.14 13.38
C ASN A 312 -6.43 -10.29 12.75
N ASP A 313 -5.98 -9.21 12.12
CA ASP A 313 -4.57 -9.07 11.79
C ASP A 313 -4.00 -10.15 10.86
N SER A 314 -4.84 -10.69 9.97
CA SER A 314 -4.44 -11.67 8.96
C SER A 314 -3.26 -11.20 8.11
N ILE A 315 -2.56 -12.18 7.57
CA ILE A 315 -1.49 -11.98 6.59
C ILE A 315 -2.07 -12.24 5.21
N PRO A 316 -2.03 -11.26 4.29
CA PRO A 316 -2.46 -11.49 2.91
C PRO A 316 -1.62 -12.58 2.25
N GLU A 317 -2.23 -13.42 1.41
CA GLU A 317 -1.55 -14.54 0.73
C GLU A 317 -0.29 -14.08 -0.03
N GLY A 318 -0.35 -12.92 -0.70
CA GLY A 318 0.78 -12.31 -1.41
C GLY A 318 1.97 -11.92 -0.52
N ALA A 319 1.77 -11.81 0.79
CA ALA A 319 2.76 -11.44 1.81
C ALA A 319 3.25 -12.65 2.64
N LEU A 320 2.83 -13.87 2.31
CA LEU A 320 3.30 -15.09 2.95
C LEU A 320 4.16 -15.91 1.97
N ARG A 321 5.29 -16.45 2.43
CA ARG A 321 6.11 -17.41 1.66
C ARG A 321 6.32 -18.67 2.47
N SER A 322 5.83 -19.79 1.94
CA SER A 322 6.02 -21.12 2.53
C SER A 322 7.11 -21.89 1.80
N VAL A 323 8.15 -22.24 2.55
CA VAL A 323 9.34 -22.96 2.12
C VAL A 323 9.38 -24.29 2.87
N ILE A 324 8.66 -25.27 2.32
CA ILE A 324 8.27 -26.51 3.03
C ILE A 324 8.83 -27.76 2.33
N GLY A 325 9.13 -28.79 3.12
CA GLY A 325 9.50 -30.12 2.66
C GLY A 325 10.75 -30.06 1.76
N PRO A 326 10.81 -30.81 0.64
CA PRO A 326 11.97 -30.83 -0.25
C PRO A 326 12.36 -29.47 -0.86
N ARG A 327 11.45 -28.48 -0.87
CA ARG A 327 11.73 -27.13 -1.37
C ARG A 327 12.52 -26.29 -0.37
N ALA A 328 12.58 -26.71 0.89
CA ALA A 328 13.20 -25.97 1.97
C ALA A 328 14.72 -26.03 1.96
N THR A 329 15.32 -25.47 0.90
CA THR A 329 16.78 -25.38 0.72
C THR A 329 17.30 -24.05 1.25
N ARG A 330 18.61 -23.98 1.56
CA ARG A 330 19.25 -22.75 2.06
C ARG A 330 19.01 -21.57 1.11
N ARG A 331 19.11 -21.82 -0.19
CA ARG A 331 18.84 -20.83 -1.23
C ARG A 331 17.38 -20.36 -1.22
N ALA A 332 16.41 -21.28 -1.08
CA ALA A 332 14.99 -20.94 -1.05
C ALA A 332 14.63 -20.11 0.18
N VAL A 333 15.11 -20.51 1.37
CA VAL A 333 14.86 -19.77 2.62
C VAL A 333 15.42 -18.35 2.55
N LEU A 334 16.69 -18.19 2.15
CA LEU A 334 17.31 -16.87 2.06
C LEU A 334 16.73 -16.00 0.94
N SER A 335 16.33 -16.60 -0.19
CA SER A 335 15.63 -15.88 -1.26
C SER A 335 14.28 -15.37 -0.77
N ALA A 336 13.48 -16.24 -0.15
CA ALA A 336 12.17 -15.87 0.38
C ALA A 336 12.28 -14.79 1.46
N ALA A 337 13.26 -14.89 2.37
CA ALA A 337 13.55 -13.84 3.35
C ALA A 337 13.92 -12.50 2.69
N SER A 338 14.77 -12.52 1.66
CA SER A 338 15.14 -11.31 0.93
C SER A 338 13.95 -10.70 0.19
N ASP A 339 13.12 -11.52 -0.45
CA ASP A 339 11.92 -11.07 -1.18
C ASP A 339 10.91 -10.42 -0.23
N LEU A 340 10.64 -11.08 0.91
CA LEU A 340 9.76 -10.56 1.96
C LEU A 340 10.31 -9.30 2.61
N SER A 341 11.64 -9.18 2.74
CA SER A 341 12.25 -7.95 3.28
C SER A 341 11.91 -6.72 2.43
N ASN A 342 11.72 -6.87 1.12
CA ASN A 342 11.32 -5.76 0.25
C ASN A 342 9.88 -5.30 0.52
N LEU A 343 9.02 -6.17 1.06
CA LEU A 343 7.66 -5.87 1.48
C LEU A 343 7.61 -5.32 2.91
N ALA A 344 8.50 -5.74 3.80
CA ALA A 344 8.49 -5.32 5.21
C ALA A 344 9.40 -4.11 5.48
N ARG A 345 8.79 -2.93 5.61
CA ARG A 345 9.47 -1.65 5.90
C ARG A 345 9.30 -1.27 7.38
N TYR A 346 9.77 -0.08 7.75
CA TYR A 346 9.93 0.37 9.14
C TYR A 346 8.68 0.32 10.04
N ASN A 347 7.48 0.30 9.47
CA ASN A 347 6.22 0.26 10.19
C ASN A 347 5.56 -1.14 10.18
N ASP A 348 6.14 -2.10 9.45
CA ASP A 348 5.55 -3.41 9.18
C ASP A 348 6.03 -4.48 10.17
N ASP A 349 5.23 -5.53 10.35
CA ASP A 349 5.56 -6.67 11.21
C ASP A 349 5.93 -7.90 10.36
N VAL A 350 6.94 -8.64 10.82
CA VAL A 350 7.48 -9.83 10.14
C VAL A 350 7.32 -11.05 11.02
N TYR A 351 6.86 -12.17 10.46
CA TYR A 351 6.80 -13.46 11.11
C TYR A 351 7.82 -14.41 10.49
N LEU A 352 8.61 -15.08 11.33
CA LEU A 352 9.44 -16.22 10.94
C LEU A 352 8.91 -17.44 11.70
N VAL A 353 8.24 -18.33 10.99
CA VAL A 353 7.75 -19.60 11.53
C VAL A 353 8.71 -20.70 11.11
N PHE A 354 9.21 -21.47 12.07
CA PHE A 354 10.00 -22.66 11.82
C PHE A 354 9.51 -23.84 12.65
N SER A 355 9.24 -24.95 11.98
CA SER A 355 9.03 -26.25 12.62
C SER A 355 9.90 -27.29 11.93
N GLY A 356 10.69 -28.04 12.70
CA GLY A 356 11.67 -28.96 12.14
C GLY A 356 12.75 -29.38 13.12
N VAL A 357 13.85 -29.85 12.56
CA VAL A 357 15.04 -30.22 13.31
C VAL A 357 15.95 -28.99 13.46
N GLY A 358 16.32 -28.66 14.70
CA GLY A 358 17.30 -27.61 14.99
C GLY A 358 18.70 -28.18 15.19
N THR A 359 19.70 -27.33 14.98
CA THR A 359 21.12 -27.66 15.18
C THR A 359 21.91 -26.43 15.58
N LEU A 360 23.23 -26.58 15.75
CA LEU A 360 24.17 -25.49 15.95
C LEU A 360 25.19 -25.45 14.81
N ASP A 361 25.51 -24.25 14.33
CA ASP A 361 26.62 -24.08 13.40
C ASP A 361 27.99 -24.26 14.09
N SER A 362 29.06 -24.17 13.31
CA SER A 362 30.44 -24.25 13.83
C SER A 362 30.79 -23.16 14.86
N ASN A 363 30.02 -22.08 14.91
CA ASN A 363 30.17 -20.96 15.84
C ASN A 363 29.21 -21.05 17.04
N LEU A 364 28.49 -22.16 17.19
CA LEU A 364 27.50 -22.42 18.23
C LEU A 364 26.24 -21.55 18.13
N LYS A 365 25.88 -21.13 16.92
CA LYS A 365 24.67 -20.35 16.63
C LYS A 365 23.51 -21.28 16.27
N PRO A 366 22.29 -21.04 16.80
CA PRO A 366 21.10 -21.78 16.42
C PRO A 366 20.85 -21.77 14.92
N ALA A 367 20.62 -22.95 14.35
CA ALA A 367 20.39 -23.14 12.93
C ALA A 367 19.22 -24.08 12.67
N MET A 368 18.50 -23.77 11.59
CA MET A 368 17.41 -24.59 11.05
C MET A 368 18.02 -25.63 10.12
N VAL A 369 17.75 -26.90 10.36
CA VAL A 369 18.09 -27.96 9.40
C VAL A 369 17.11 -27.87 8.23
N LEU A 370 17.67 -28.02 7.04
CA LEU A 370 16.99 -27.82 5.78
C LEU A 370 16.86 -29.13 5.00
N ALA A 371 16.07 -29.08 3.93
CA ALA A 371 15.92 -30.21 3.04
C ALA A 371 17.27 -30.57 2.39
N GLN A 372 17.61 -31.85 2.46
CA GLN A 372 18.85 -32.39 1.92
C GLN A 372 18.58 -33.61 1.03
N PRO A 373 19.45 -33.88 0.04
CA PRO A 373 19.34 -35.09 -0.76
C PRO A 373 19.37 -36.35 0.10
N ALA A 374 18.60 -37.36 -0.30
CA ALA A 374 18.60 -38.66 0.38
C ALA A 374 20.03 -39.23 0.43
N GLY A 375 20.45 -39.69 1.61
CA GLY A 375 21.79 -40.24 1.84
C GLY A 375 22.91 -39.20 1.97
N SER A 376 22.58 -37.89 2.02
CA SER A 376 23.58 -36.87 2.37
C SER A 376 24.14 -37.12 3.77
N LYS A 377 25.48 -37.09 3.88
CA LYS A 377 26.18 -37.15 5.17
C LYS A 377 26.35 -35.78 5.81
N THR A 378 26.21 -34.72 5.01
CA THR A 378 26.33 -33.33 5.47
C THR A 378 24.93 -32.79 5.75
N ILE A 379 24.77 -32.14 6.90
CA ILE A 379 23.54 -31.47 7.28
C ILE A 379 23.50 -30.12 6.56
N GLU A 380 22.51 -29.95 5.68
CA GLU A 380 22.20 -28.64 5.11
C GLU A 380 21.48 -27.80 6.16
N MET A 381 21.97 -26.59 6.41
CA MET A 381 21.42 -25.73 7.45
C MET A 381 21.53 -24.25 7.09
N VAL A 382 20.72 -23.43 7.74
CA VAL A 382 20.84 -21.97 7.74
C VAL A 382 20.64 -21.45 9.16
N THR A 383 21.48 -20.51 9.60
CA THR A 383 21.35 -19.98 10.95
C THR A 383 20.09 -19.12 11.08
N LEU A 384 19.51 -19.08 12.29
CA LEU A 384 18.46 -18.10 12.60
C LEU A 384 18.98 -16.67 12.40
N GLU A 385 20.25 -16.43 12.73
CA GLU A 385 20.88 -15.12 12.58
C GLU A 385 21.00 -14.68 11.11
N GLU A 386 21.35 -15.58 10.18
CA GLU A 386 21.37 -15.28 8.75
C GLU A 386 19.97 -14.98 8.22
N THR A 387 18.98 -15.80 8.61
CA THR A 387 17.59 -15.65 8.15
C THR A 387 16.97 -14.35 8.68
N VAL A 388 17.09 -14.09 9.99
CA VAL A 388 16.67 -12.83 10.61
C VAL A 388 17.46 -11.66 10.03
N GLY A 389 18.76 -11.81 9.80
CA GLY A 389 19.58 -10.80 9.15
C GLY A 389 19.06 -10.39 7.77
N ALA A 390 18.58 -11.33 6.96
CA ALA A 390 17.95 -11.05 5.68
C ALA A 390 16.60 -10.32 5.85
N LEU A 391 15.78 -10.73 6.81
CA LEU A 391 14.48 -10.10 7.10
C LEU A 391 14.62 -8.68 7.69
N LEU A 392 15.71 -8.39 8.42
CA LEU A 392 15.99 -7.09 9.03
C LEU A 392 16.50 -6.02 8.05
N LYS A 393 16.70 -6.35 6.76
CA LYS A 393 17.32 -5.46 5.77
C LYS A 393 16.66 -4.07 5.70
N ASN A 394 15.33 -4.02 5.74
CA ASN A 394 14.55 -2.78 5.69
C ASN A 394 13.99 -2.36 7.07
N ARG A 395 14.59 -2.90 8.14
CA ARG A 395 14.35 -2.56 9.56
C ARG A 395 12.87 -2.56 9.93
N PRO A 396 12.17 -3.71 9.84
CA PRO A 396 10.77 -3.78 10.19
C PRO A 396 10.51 -3.33 11.62
N ARG A 397 9.27 -2.93 11.91
CA ARG A 397 8.84 -2.49 13.25
C ARG A 397 9.00 -3.61 14.26
N THR A 398 8.61 -4.83 13.91
CA THR A 398 8.64 -5.99 14.80
C THR A 398 8.93 -7.26 14.02
N ILE A 399 9.72 -8.14 14.60
CA ILE A 399 9.90 -9.51 14.13
C ILE A 399 9.43 -10.50 15.20
N THR A 400 8.56 -11.42 14.81
CA THR A 400 8.00 -12.48 15.65
C THR A 400 8.52 -13.82 15.15
N LEU A 401 9.22 -14.55 16.00
CA LEU A 401 9.75 -15.87 15.72
C LEU A 401 8.85 -16.90 16.38
N VAL A 402 8.31 -17.85 15.61
CA VAL A 402 7.54 -18.98 16.11
C VAL A 402 8.34 -20.24 15.82
N LEU A 403 8.90 -20.85 16.86
CA LEU A 403 9.92 -21.89 16.73
C LEU A 403 9.45 -23.18 17.42
N ASP A 404 9.05 -24.18 16.65
CA ASP A 404 8.74 -25.51 17.17
C ASP A 404 9.89 -26.49 16.91
N THR A 405 10.99 -26.29 17.65
CA THR A 405 12.25 -27.03 17.49
C THR A 405 13.08 -27.01 18.78
N SER A 406 14.07 -27.91 18.88
CA SER A 406 15.15 -27.82 19.88
C SER A 406 16.52 -27.66 19.21
N PHE A 407 17.46 -27.01 19.90
CA PHE A 407 18.80 -26.70 19.38
C PHE A 407 19.93 -27.35 20.17
N VAL A 408 19.64 -27.90 21.35
CA VAL A 408 20.65 -28.35 22.32
C VAL A 408 20.30 -29.68 23.00
N ALA A 409 19.18 -30.31 22.64
CA ALA A 409 18.72 -31.56 23.22
C ALA A 409 18.89 -32.73 22.22
N PRO A 410 20.06 -33.39 22.11
CA PRO A 410 20.30 -34.43 21.10
C PRO A 410 19.41 -35.68 21.26
N GLU A 411 18.79 -35.89 22.43
CA GLU A 411 17.82 -36.96 22.67
C GLU A 411 16.43 -36.66 22.06
N ASP A 412 16.22 -35.42 21.61
CA ASP A 412 15.01 -34.97 20.97
C ASP A 412 14.98 -35.37 19.49
N LYS A 413 13.80 -35.73 18.99
CA LYS A 413 13.58 -35.94 17.56
C LYS A 413 13.64 -34.64 16.76
N ARG A 414 13.52 -33.48 17.40
CA ARG A 414 13.60 -32.15 16.77
C ARG A 414 14.96 -31.46 16.96
N CYS A 415 16.01 -32.20 17.27
CA CYS A 415 17.36 -31.66 17.39
C CYS A 415 18.40 -32.63 16.83
N VAL A 416 19.41 -32.08 16.16
CA VAL A 416 20.61 -32.81 15.75
C VAL A 416 21.82 -31.98 16.13
N VAL A 417 22.57 -32.39 17.14
CA VAL A 417 23.84 -31.75 17.51
C VAL A 417 24.82 -32.85 17.89
N ASP A 418 26.05 -32.75 17.40
CA ASP A 418 27.10 -33.71 17.75
C ASP A 418 27.69 -33.45 19.15
N GLU A 419 28.22 -34.50 19.76
CA GLU A 419 28.81 -34.45 21.11
C GLU A 419 29.94 -33.44 21.23
N ALA A 420 30.74 -33.25 20.18
CA ALA A 420 31.86 -32.30 20.18
C ALA A 420 31.36 -30.84 20.26
N THR A 421 30.24 -30.54 19.62
CA THR A 421 29.61 -29.23 19.61
C THR A 421 28.94 -28.96 20.96
N LEU A 422 28.28 -29.95 21.56
CA LEU A 422 27.78 -29.84 22.93
C LEU A 422 28.91 -29.66 23.95
N ALA A 423 30.02 -30.37 23.80
CA ALA A 423 31.19 -30.21 24.65
C ALA A 423 31.74 -28.78 24.59
N LYS A 424 31.92 -28.23 23.38
CA LYS A 424 32.33 -26.83 23.18
C LYS A 424 31.34 -25.84 23.80
N LEU A 425 30.05 -26.13 23.73
CA LEU A 425 29.00 -25.29 24.29
C LEU A 425 29.08 -25.26 25.83
N THR A 426 29.30 -26.42 26.44
CA THR A 426 29.51 -26.58 27.89
C THR A 426 30.80 -25.91 28.35
N GLU A 427 31.90 -26.05 27.61
CA GLU A 427 33.19 -25.39 27.90
C GLU A 427 33.08 -23.86 27.91
N LYS A 428 32.29 -23.27 27.00
CA LYS A 428 32.04 -21.83 26.98
C LYS A 428 31.25 -21.34 28.20
N ASN A 429 30.60 -22.23 28.95
CA ASN A 429 29.83 -21.92 30.16
C ASN A 429 28.83 -20.76 29.94
N LEU A 430 28.09 -20.81 28.83
CA LEU A 430 27.08 -19.82 28.50
C LEU A 430 25.93 -19.93 29.51
N LYS A 431 25.66 -18.85 30.24
CA LYS A 431 24.62 -18.81 31.29
C LYS A 431 23.22 -18.43 30.77
N GLY A 432 23.14 -17.96 29.53
CA GLY A 432 21.93 -17.40 28.91
C GLY A 432 21.34 -18.30 27.82
N SER A 433 20.26 -17.82 27.19
CA SER A 433 19.69 -18.47 26.01
C SER A 433 20.55 -18.19 24.79
N LEU A 434 20.66 -19.15 23.88
CA LEU A 434 21.28 -18.89 22.57
C LEU A 434 20.52 -17.84 21.74
N PHE A 435 19.27 -17.52 22.11
CA PHE A 435 18.50 -16.43 21.51
C PHE A 435 18.95 -15.03 21.93
N ASP A 436 19.74 -14.88 23.01
CA ASP A 436 20.14 -13.55 23.51
C ASP A 436 20.92 -12.74 22.46
N ALA A 437 21.76 -13.41 21.66
CA ALA A 437 22.47 -12.79 20.55
C ALA A 437 21.53 -12.32 19.42
N LEU A 438 20.46 -13.08 19.17
CA LEU A 438 19.45 -12.75 18.16
C LEU A 438 18.58 -11.58 18.59
N ILE A 439 18.18 -11.56 19.87
CA ILE A 439 17.46 -10.45 20.50
C ILE A 439 18.28 -9.16 20.36
N LYS A 440 19.55 -9.20 20.79
CA LYS A 440 20.46 -8.06 20.68
C LYS A 440 20.59 -7.57 19.23
N ARG A 441 20.71 -8.49 18.27
CA ARG A 441 20.79 -8.14 16.84
C ARG A 441 19.55 -7.41 16.34
N CYS A 442 18.36 -7.80 16.81
CA CYS A 442 17.12 -7.09 16.47
C CYS A 442 17.10 -5.68 17.10
N GLU A 443 17.48 -5.58 18.38
CA GLU A 443 17.56 -4.31 19.11
C GLU A 443 18.57 -3.33 18.48
N ASP A 444 19.77 -3.82 18.13
CA ASP A 444 20.82 -3.05 17.45
C ASP A 444 20.36 -2.55 16.06
N ALA A 445 19.44 -3.27 15.41
CA ALA A 445 18.83 -2.86 14.14
C ALA A 445 17.64 -1.90 14.30
N GLY A 446 17.20 -1.62 15.54
CA GLY A 446 16.02 -0.81 15.85
C GLY A 446 14.68 -1.55 15.73
N THR A 447 14.71 -2.87 15.57
CA THR A 447 13.52 -3.73 15.41
C THR A 447 13.17 -4.42 16.73
N ARG A 448 11.90 -4.42 17.10
CA ARG A 448 11.43 -5.14 18.30
C ARG A 448 11.31 -6.64 18.02
N CYS A 449 11.65 -7.46 19.00
CA CYS A 449 11.71 -8.91 18.85
C CYS A 449 10.67 -9.58 19.76
N ILE A 450 9.95 -10.54 19.20
CA ILE A 450 9.09 -11.47 19.93
C ILE A 450 9.56 -12.88 19.56
N ILE A 451 9.75 -13.74 20.55
CA ILE A 451 10.11 -15.14 20.34
C ILE A 451 9.11 -16.01 21.09
N LEU A 452 8.46 -16.91 20.36
CA LEU A 452 7.53 -17.92 20.82
C LEU A 452 8.16 -19.27 20.48
N SER A 453 8.85 -19.90 21.43
CA SER A 453 9.67 -21.09 21.17
C SER A 453 9.23 -22.28 22.01
N ALA A 454 9.29 -23.47 21.43
CA ALA A 454 9.05 -24.73 22.12
C ALA A 454 10.06 -24.99 23.24
N THR A 455 11.30 -24.50 23.09
CA THR A 455 12.41 -24.69 24.02
C THR A 455 13.14 -23.37 24.31
N ASP A 456 13.85 -23.30 25.42
CA ASP A 456 14.59 -22.09 25.83
C ASP A 456 15.97 -21.95 25.18
N ALA A 457 16.39 -22.95 24.39
CA ALA A 457 17.71 -23.04 23.78
C ALA A 457 18.86 -22.79 24.78
N LYS A 458 18.69 -23.18 26.04
CA LYS A 458 19.75 -23.05 27.06
C LYS A 458 20.61 -24.31 27.13
N PRO A 459 21.94 -24.18 27.05
CA PRO A 459 22.84 -25.29 27.35
C PRO A 459 22.69 -25.73 28.81
N GLY A 460 22.75 -27.04 29.08
CA GLY A 460 22.69 -27.56 30.44
C GLY A 460 22.61 -29.08 30.49
N GLU A 461 22.59 -29.63 31.70
CA GLU A 461 22.54 -31.08 31.95
C GLU A 461 21.20 -31.71 31.56
N ALA A 462 20.11 -30.93 31.58
CA ALA A 462 18.76 -31.37 31.21
C ALA A 462 18.11 -30.33 30.27
N PRO A 463 18.49 -30.29 28.99
CA PRO A 463 17.94 -29.34 28.03
C PRO A 463 16.45 -29.63 27.75
N MET A 464 15.68 -28.57 27.50
CA MET A 464 14.27 -28.72 27.11
C MET A 464 14.13 -29.44 25.77
N GLN A 465 13.10 -30.27 25.64
CA GLN A 465 12.77 -31.00 24.42
C GLN A 465 11.57 -30.37 23.72
N ALA A 466 11.53 -30.41 22.39
CA ALA A 466 10.39 -30.07 21.55
C ALA A 466 9.69 -31.35 21.09
N MET A 467 8.63 -31.72 21.79
CA MET A 467 7.98 -33.02 21.65
C MET A 467 7.01 -33.10 20.47
N GLU A 468 6.87 -34.30 19.89
CA GLU A 468 5.78 -34.68 19.00
C GLU A 468 4.82 -35.60 19.75
N ILE A 469 3.51 -35.31 19.69
CA ILE A 469 2.47 -36.15 20.28
C ILE A 469 1.63 -36.77 19.17
N GLU A 470 1.64 -38.09 19.07
CA GLU A 470 0.94 -38.82 18.01
C GLU A 470 -0.57 -38.58 18.05
N ASP A 471 -1.19 -38.56 19.23
CA ASP A 471 -2.63 -38.29 19.40
C ASP A 471 -3.05 -36.88 18.97
N LEU A 472 -2.11 -35.91 18.99
CA LEU A 472 -2.37 -34.54 18.54
C LEU A 472 -2.04 -34.35 17.05
N ASN A 473 -1.36 -35.32 16.42
CA ASN A 473 -0.81 -35.21 15.05
C ASN A 473 0.03 -33.93 14.81
N HIS A 474 0.65 -33.43 15.87
CA HIS A 474 1.36 -32.15 15.89
C HIS A 474 2.51 -32.16 16.90
N GLY A 475 3.41 -31.19 16.77
CA GLY A 475 4.29 -30.78 17.86
C GLY A 475 3.47 -30.31 19.07
N LEU A 476 3.91 -30.65 20.29
CA LEU A 476 3.20 -30.29 21.53
C LEU A 476 3.03 -28.77 21.65
N PHE A 477 4.06 -28.02 21.26
CA PHE A 477 4.01 -26.56 21.24
C PHE A 477 3.04 -26.05 20.17
N THR A 478 3.18 -26.52 18.91
CA THR A 478 2.29 -26.09 17.83
C THR A 478 0.82 -26.36 18.13
N SER A 479 0.47 -27.53 18.68
CA SER A 479 -0.90 -27.87 19.02
C SER A 479 -1.54 -26.83 19.95
N TYR A 480 -0.84 -26.46 21.03
CA TYR A 480 -1.37 -25.48 21.98
C TYR A 480 -1.20 -24.04 21.54
N ALA A 481 -0.24 -23.74 20.67
CA ALA A 481 -0.14 -22.45 20.01
C ALA A 481 -1.34 -22.21 19.09
N LEU A 482 -1.72 -23.18 18.26
CA LEU A 482 -2.91 -23.10 17.41
C LEU A 482 -4.18 -22.99 18.24
N GLU A 483 -4.32 -23.79 19.30
CA GLU A 483 -5.45 -23.69 20.24
C GLU A 483 -5.55 -22.29 20.87
N ALA A 484 -4.41 -21.71 21.28
CA ALA A 484 -4.36 -20.35 21.81
C ALA A 484 -4.78 -19.31 20.75
N LEU A 485 -4.27 -19.40 19.53
CA LEU A 485 -4.61 -18.48 18.43
C LEU A 485 -6.02 -18.68 17.90
N ASN A 486 -6.66 -19.82 18.17
CA ASN A 486 -8.09 -20.05 17.94
C ASN A 486 -8.99 -19.38 19.01
N GLY A 487 -8.41 -18.56 19.89
CA GLY A 487 -9.12 -17.76 20.88
C GLY A 487 -9.27 -18.41 22.26
N GLU A 488 -8.77 -19.63 22.48
CA GLU A 488 -8.81 -20.27 23.82
C GLU A 488 -7.93 -19.52 24.85
N ALA A 489 -6.96 -18.73 24.38
CA ALA A 489 -6.12 -17.90 25.22
C ALA A 489 -6.75 -16.55 25.60
N ASP A 490 -7.84 -16.12 24.95
CA ASP A 490 -8.51 -14.85 25.25
C ASP A 490 -9.23 -14.93 26.61
N VAL A 491 -8.53 -14.53 27.68
CA VAL A 491 -9.04 -14.61 29.05
C VAL A 491 -9.86 -13.37 29.39
N ASN A 492 -9.50 -12.21 28.84
CA ASN A 492 -10.17 -10.94 29.14
C ASN A 492 -11.44 -10.72 28.29
N ARG A 493 -11.66 -11.54 27.25
CA ARG A 493 -12.78 -11.52 26.30
C ARG A 493 -12.84 -10.23 25.49
N ASP A 494 -11.69 -9.71 25.07
CA ASP A 494 -11.60 -8.57 24.16
C ASP A 494 -11.56 -9.01 22.68
N HIS A 495 -11.73 -10.31 22.42
CA HIS A 495 -11.71 -10.95 21.11
C HIS A 495 -10.34 -10.91 20.42
N LEU A 496 -9.28 -10.61 21.16
CA LEU A 496 -7.90 -10.58 20.68
C LEU A 496 -7.04 -11.48 21.57
N VAL A 497 -5.99 -12.06 20.99
CA VAL A 497 -5.01 -12.82 21.76
C VAL A 497 -3.75 -11.98 21.92
N SER A 498 -3.54 -11.44 23.13
CA SER A 498 -2.28 -10.75 23.46
C SER A 498 -1.12 -11.74 23.63
N TYR A 499 0.11 -11.27 23.42
CA TYR A 499 1.33 -12.02 23.73
C TYR A 499 1.31 -12.60 25.16
N THR A 500 0.84 -11.83 26.14
CA THR A 500 0.77 -12.27 27.54
C THR A 500 -0.23 -13.41 27.78
N GLU A 501 -1.37 -13.36 27.09
CA GLU A 501 -2.39 -14.40 27.14
C GLU A 501 -1.91 -15.69 26.47
N PHE A 502 -1.36 -15.56 25.27
CA PHE A 502 -0.73 -16.66 24.54
C PHE A 502 0.36 -17.33 25.38
N GLN A 503 1.29 -16.53 25.94
CA GLN A 503 2.36 -17.03 26.80
C GLN A 503 1.80 -17.83 27.99
N LYS A 504 0.79 -17.28 28.68
CA LYS A 504 0.20 -17.94 29.85
C LYS A 504 -0.46 -19.26 29.46
N TYR A 505 -1.28 -19.24 28.42
CA TYR A 505 -2.03 -20.40 27.96
C TYR A 505 -1.12 -21.53 27.51
N VAL A 506 -0.21 -21.25 26.59
CA VAL A 506 0.68 -22.25 25.99
C VAL A 506 1.62 -22.81 27.07
N ASN A 507 2.19 -21.97 27.93
CA ASN A 507 3.10 -22.46 28.97
C ASN A 507 2.39 -23.40 29.97
N GLU A 508 1.17 -23.07 30.39
CA GLU A 508 0.39 -23.92 31.31
C GLU A 508 0.07 -25.28 30.69
N LYS A 509 -0.42 -25.30 29.44
CA LYS A 509 -0.82 -26.52 28.74
C LYS A 509 0.37 -27.40 28.38
N VAL A 510 1.41 -26.82 27.75
CA VAL A 510 2.61 -27.55 27.33
C VAL A 510 3.31 -28.16 28.55
N THR A 511 3.51 -27.39 29.62
CA THR A 511 4.15 -27.90 30.85
C THR A 511 3.39 -29.08 31.43
N ARG A 512 2.05 -28.97 31.51
CA ARG A 512 1.20 -30.02 32.07
C ARG A 512 1.29 -31.31 31.26
N ILE A 513 1.18 -31.24 29.94
CA ILE A 513 1.23 -32.43 29.10
C ILE A 513 2.64 -33.03 29.05
N ALA A 514 3.68 -32.21 28.94
CA ALA A 514 5.06 -32.69 28.96
C ALA A 514 5.37 -33.49 30.24
N GLN A 515 4.88 -33.03 31.39
CA GLN A 515 5.02 -33.75 32.66
C GLN A 515 4.30 -35.11 32.68
N LEU A 516 3.12 -35.21 32.07
CA LEU A 516 2.39 -36.49 31.94
C LEU A 516 3.15 -37.49 31.06
N GLU A 517 3.85 -37.00 30.05
CA GLU A 517 4.73 -37.79 29.17
C GLU A 517 6.11 -38.08 29.79
N GLY A 518 6.36 -37.65 31.03
CA GLY A 518 7.64 -37.85 31.71
C GLY A 518 8.80 -37.06 31.10
N LYS A 519 8.52 -35.98 30.37
CA LYS A 519 9.48 -35.13 29.67
C LYS A 519 9.47 -33.70 30.19
N THR A 520 10.47 -32.93 29.79
CA THR A 520 10.62 -31.51 30.18
C THR A 520 10.46 -30.60 28.97
N GLN A 521 9.31 -29.97 28.86
CA GLN A 521 9.04 -28.89 27.91
C GLN A 521 8.19 -27.82 28.63
N THR A 522 8.71 -26.59 28.69
CA THR A 522 7.98 -25.41 29.16
C THR A 522 8.28 -24.33 28.15
N GLY A 523 7.28 -23.91 27.36
CA GLY A 523 7.51 -22.97 26.26
C GLY A 523 8.33 -21.76 26.70
N TRP A 524 9.22 -21.28 25.83
CA TRP A 524 10.06 -20.13 26.10
C TRP A 524 9.58 -18.92 25.31
N PHE A 525 9.33 -17.84 26.04
CA PHE A 525 8.70 -16.65 25.49
C PHE A 525 9.52 -15.42 25.84
N TYR A 526 9.81 -14.61 24.83
CA TYR A 526 10.41 -13.30 24.97
C TYR A 526 9.60 -12.30 24.15
N ALA A 527 9.44 -11.10 24.69
CA ALA A 527 8.99 -9.93 23.94
C ALA A 527 9.79 -8.72 24.41
N SER A 528 10.20 -7.88 23.47
CA SER A 528 10.74 -6.56 23.80
C SER A 528 9.78 -5.82 24.74
N PRO A 529 10.27 -4.96 25.66
CA PRO A 529 9.44 -4.40 26.73
C PRO A 529 8.15 -3.71 26.26
N ASP A 530 8.18 -3.03 25.11
CA ASP A 530 7.08 -2.31 24.47
C ASP A 530 6.20 -3.19 23.56
N ARG A 531 6.41 -4.52 23.58
CA ARG A 531 5.66 -5.52 22.81
C ARG A 531 4.95 -6.55 23.69
N LYS A 532 4.90 -6.35 25.01
CA LYS A 532 4.15 -7.24 25.91
C LYS A 532 2.64 -7.24 25.64
N GLY A 533 2.08 -6.11 25.17
CA GLY A 533 0.69 -5.99 24.73
C GLY A 533 0.50 -6.21 23.23
N PHE A 534 1.47 -6.82 22.54
CA PHE A 534 1.35 -7.11 21.11
C PHE A 534 0.27 -8.16 20.89
N THR A 535 -0.66 -7.87 19.98
CA THR A 535 -1.73 -8.78 19.58
C THR A 535 -1.23 -9.71 18.47
N LEU A 536 -1.45 -11.02 18.64
CA LEU A 536 -1.12 -12.02 17.64
C LEU A 536 -2.30 -12.20 16.65
N PRO A 537 -2.05 -12.62 15.40
CA PRO A 537 -3.12 -12.96 14.47
C PRO A 537 -3.90 -14.17 14.98
N SER A 538 -5.17 -13.96 15.31
CA SER A 538 -6.02 -14.93 16.00
C SER A 538 -7.45 -14.96 15.45
N TRP A 539 -8.20 -15.97 15.85
CA TRP A 539 -9.65 -16.01 15.69
C TRP A 539 -10.33 -15.26 16.83
N ARG A 540 -11.44 -14.58 16.53
CA ARG A 540 -12.28 -13.99 17.56
C ARG A 540 -13.16 -15.08 18.14
N ARG A 541 -13.23 -15.15 19.46
CA ARG A 541 -14.08 -16.11 20.17
C ARG A 541 -15.04 -15.44 21.13
#